data_AF-A0A098ETE6-F1
#
_entry.id   AF-A0A098ETE6-F1
#
_cell.length_a   1.000
_cell.length_b   1.000
_cell.length_c   1.000
_cell.angle_alpha   90.00
_cell.angle_beta   90.00
_cell.angle_gamma   90.00
#
_symmetry.space_group_name_H-M   'P 1'
#
loop_
_entity.id
_entity.type
_entity.pdbx_description
1 polymer ?
#
loop_
_entity_poly.entity_id
_entity_poly.type
_entity_poly.pdbx_seq_one_letter_code
_entity_poly.pdbx_strand_id
1 'polypeptide(L)'
;MKIYLTILLIFVPSIYFGYMGQTVEMGLAIVAGAVTSAFINLDKFERFSGAGFEAELRKAVNEAYATLDNLKEVSKPLMKVTLTNLTYSNRWGGMDFKEKHEYKNAIENISKSLEINDELKITYEIFHRYHTWDLYSEFVDVLYKETNNHELRNKLNSIKDYSTENFPNKEEIIEIIATNDSVLTTNMVDKLQTYLYYLKNRKLQESA
;
A
#
# COMPACT_ATOMS: atom_id res chain seq x y z
N MET A 1 -34.88 17.31 14.28
CA MET A 1 -34.08 18.22 15.13
C MET A 1 -33.44 19.36 14.35
N LYS A 2 -32.71 19.11 13.24
CA LYS A 2 -32.04 20.17 12.45
C LYS A 2 -32.98 21.26 11.90
N ILE A 3 -34.17 20.93 11.38
CA ILE A 3 -35.10 21.92 10.79
C ILE A 3 -35.59 22.98 11.80
N TYR A 4 -35.84 22.57 13.05
CA TYR A 4 -36.28 23.47 14.12
C TYR A 4 -35.16 24.42 14.54
N LEU A 5 -33.91 23.93 14.54
CA LEU A 5 -32.72 24.75 14.77
C LEU A 5 -32.58 25.82 13.68
N THR A 6 -32.79 25.45 12.42
CA THR A 6 -32.74 26.37 11.27
C THR A 6 -33.79 27.46 11.33
N ILE A 7 -35.04 27.09 11.66
CA ILE A 7 -36.15 28.02 11.84
C ILE A 7 -35.84 28.98 13.00
N LEU A 8 -35.30 28.46 14.10
CA LEU A 8 -34.94 29.27 15.26
C LEU A 8 -33.82 30.27 14.93
N LEU A 9 -32.80 29.85 14.17
CA LEU A 9 -31.66 30.67 13.76
C LEU A 9 -32.06 31.82 12.82
N ILE A 10 -33.04 31.60 11.94
CA ILE A 10 -33.53 32.62 11.00
C ILE A 10 -34.55 33.53 11.67
N PHE A 11 -35.58 32.98 12.31
CA PHE A 11 -36.74 33.77 12.71
C PHE A 11 -36.56 34.50 14.05
N VAL A 12 -35.83 33.95 15.02
CA VAL A 12 -35.69 34.59 16.34
C VAL A 12 -34.97 35.94 16.26
N PRO A 13 -33.79 36.06 15.60
CA PRO A 13 -33.11 37.34 15.49
C PRO A 13 -33.88 38.34 14.62
N SER A 14 -34.51 37.86 13.54
CA SER A 14 -35.28 38.72 12.63
C SER A 14 -36.54 39.30 13.28
N ILE A 15 -37.26 38.53 14.09
CA ILE A 15 -38.41 39.02 14.86
C ILE A 15 -37.94 40.03 15.92
N TYR A 16 -36.81 39.75 16.59
CA TYR A 16 -36.25 40.66 17.59
C TYR A 16 -35.85 42.02 16.99
N PHE A 17 -35.10 42.03 15.88
CA PHE A 17 -34.72 43.27 15.20
C PHE A 17 -35.92 43.98 14.54
N GLY A 18 -36.90 43.22 14.05
CA GLY A 18 -38.16 43.76 13.54
C GLY A 18 -38.95 44.51 14.62
N TYR A 19 -39.02 43.97 15.84
CA TYR A 19 -39.67 44.63 16.98
C TYR A 19 -38.95 45.93 17.39
N MET A 20 -37.62 45.96 17.29
CA MET A 20 -36.80 47.14 17.57
C MET A 20 -36.79 48.18 16.44
N GLY A 21 -37.51 47.95 15.34
CA GLY A 21 -37.55 48.85 14.17
C GLY A 21 -36.23 48.89 13.39
N GLN A 22 -35.34 47.91 13.61
CA GLN A 22 -34.01 47.83 13.00
C GLN A 22 -34.06 47.02 11.70
N THR A 23 -34.60 47.66 10.66
CA THR A 23 -34.93 47.01 9.38
C THR A 23 -33.69 46.48 8.63
N VAL A 24 -32.53 47.14 8.77
CA VAL A 24 -31.28 46.73 8.10
C VAL A 24 -30.71 45.48 8.76
N GLU A 25 -30.65 45.46 10.08
CA GLU A 25 -30.17 44.36 10.92
C GLU A 25 -31.08 43.14 10.78
N MET A 26 -32.39 43.36 10.69
CA MET A 26 -33.36 42.31 10.37
C MET A 26 -33.06 41.67 9.00
N GLY A 27 -32.80 42.47 7.97
CA GLY A 27 -32.44 41.99 6.64
C GLY A 27 -31.14 41.18 6.62
N LEU A 28 -30.10 41.67 7.30
CA LEU A 28 -28.83 40.96 7.45
C LEU A 28 -28.98 39.65 8.23
N ALA A 29 -29.81 39.63 9.27
CA ALA A 29 -30.10 38.42 10.04
C ALA A 29 -30.79 37.34 9.20
N ILE A 30 -31.73 37.73 8.31
CA ILE A 30 -32.38 36.80 7.39
C ILE A 30 -31.36 36.21 6.41
N VAL A 31 -30.51 37.05 5.81
CA VAL A 31 -29.49 36.60 4.83
C VAL A 31 -28.47 35.68 5.51
N ALA A 32 -27.93 36.07 6.66
CA ALA A 32 -26.96 35.27 7.41
C ALA A 32 -27.56 33.94 7.87
N GLY A 33 -28.82 33.95 8.33
CA GLY A 33 -29.55 32.75 8.71
C GLY A 33 -29.82 31.82 7.52
N ALA A 34 -30.16 32.37 6.35
CA ALA A 34 -30.37 31.61 5.11
C ALA A 34 -29.07 30.96 4.60
N VAL A 35 -27.95 31.68 4.64
CA VAL A 35 -26.62 31.14 4.29
C VAL A 35 -26.22 30.04 5.28
N THR A 36 -26.32 30.31 6.58
CA THR A 36 -25.99 29.32 7.63
C THR A 36 -26.85 28.07 7.53
N SER A 37 -28.14 28.23 7.20
CA SER A 37 -29.07 27.12 6.92
C SER A 37 -28.61 26.24 5.76
N ALA A 38 -28.13 26.86 4.67
CA ALA A 38 -27.57 26.14 3.53
C ALA A 38 -26.33 25.34 3.93
N PHE A 39 -25.44 25.91 4.75
CA PHE A 39 -24.26 25.22 5.26
C PHE A 39 -24.55 24.11 6.30
N ILE A 40 -25.60 24.25 7.13
CA ILE A 40 -26.02 23.19 8.08
C ILE A 40 -26.61 21.96 7.36
N ASN A 41 -27.13 22.16 6.15
CA ASN A 41 -27.67 21.10 5.30
C ASN A 41 -26.72 20.75 4.15
N LEU A 42 -25.43 21.11 4.25
CA LEU A 42 -24.46 20.94 3.17
C LEU A 42 -24.26 19.48 2.77
N ASP A 43 -24.32 18.59 3.77
CA ASP A 43 -24.29 17.12 3.64
C ASP A 43 -25.42 16.56 2.73
N LYS A 44 -26.45 17.34 2.43
CA LYS A 44 -27.60 16.95 1.59
C LYS A 44 -27.58 17.55 0.19
N PHE A 45 -26.64 18.45 -0.11
CA PHE A 45 -26.49 18.97 -1.46
C PHE A 45 -25.69 17.97 -2.30
N GLU A 46 -26.39 17.14 -3.07
CA GLU A 46 -25.75 16.33 -4.13
C GLU A 46 -25.30 17.21 -5.32
N ARG A 47 -25.92 18.37 -5.51
CA ARG A 47 -25.56 19.38 -6.51
C ARG A 47 -25.83 20.79 -5.99
N PHE A 48 -24.87 21.69 -6.19
CA PHE A 48 -25.01 23.13 -5.97
C PHE A 48 -24.83 23.84 -7.32
N SER A 49 -25.92 24.41 -7.83
CA SER A 49 -25.96 25.11 -9.11
C SER A 49 -26.16 26.60 -8.86
N GLY A 50 -25.10 27.39 -9.05
CA GLY A 50 -25.13 28.84 -9.05
C GLY A 50 -24.48 29.35 -10.33
N ALA A 51 -25.04 30.39 -10.94
CA ALA A 51 -24.58 30.93 -12.23
C ALA A 51 -23.08 31.29 -12.17
N GLY A 52 -22.23 30.51 -12.85
CA GLY A 52 -20.76 30.65 -12.84
C GLY A 52 -20.03 29.70 -11.87
N PHE A 53 -20.53 29.54 -10.64
CA PHE A 53 -19.91 28.68 -9.62
C PHE A 53 -19.92 27.20 -10.02
N GLU A 54 -21.01 26.69 -10.61
CA GLU A 54 -21.05 25.29 -11.07
C GLU A 54 -20.03 25.02 -12.20
N ALA A 55 -19.81 26.00 -13.08
CA ALA A 55 -18.85 25.86 -14.17
C ALA A 55 -17.41 25.86 -13.66
N GLU A 56 -17.09 26.74 -12.70
CA GLU A 56 -15.78 26.80 -12.06
C GLU A 56 -15.48 25.53 -11.25
N LEU A 57 -16.46 25.03 -10.48
CA LEU A 57 -16.32 23.78 -9.74
C LEU A 57 -16.13 22.58 -10.66
N ARG A 58 -16.94 22.45 -11.73
CA ARG A 58 -16.77 21.38 -12.72
C ARG A 58 -15.40 21.44 -13.38
N LYS A 59 -14.92 22.65 -13.70
CA LYS A 59 -13.59 22.85 -14.26
C LYS A 59 -12.50 22.39 -13.28
N ALA A 60 -12.56 22.81 -12.02
CA ALA A 60 -11.59 22.39 -11.00
C ALA A 60 -11.59 20.88 -10.75
N VAL A 61 -12.78 20.25 -10.72
CA VAL A 61 -12.92 18.79 -10.59
C VAL A 61 -12.33 18.06 -11.80
N ASN A 62 -12.63 18.53 -13.02
CA ASN A 62 -12.07 17.94 -14.24
C ASN A 62 -10.55 18.10 -14.31
N GLU A 63 -10.02 19.26 -13.91
CA GLU A 63 -8.57 19.49 -13.83
C GLU A 63 -7.91 18.60 -12.77
N ALA A 64 -8.58 18.37 -11.63
CA ALA A 64 -8.10 17.44 -10.61
C ALA A 64 -8.07 15.99 -11.12
N TYR A 65 -9.12 15.53 -11.82
CA TYR A 65 -9.12 14.22 -12.45
C TYR A 65 -8.04 14.09 -13.54
N ALA A 66 -7.88 15.10 -14.40
CA ALA A 66 -6.82 15.10 -15.40
C ALA A 66 -5.42 15.07 -14.76
N THR A 67 -5.23 15.77 -13.64
CA THR A 67 -3.97 15.74 -12.87
C THR A 67 -3.72 14.37 -12.25
N LEU A 68 -4.77 13.74 -11.71
CA LEU A 68 -4.71 12.38 -11.17
C LEU A 68 -4.33 11.38 -12.26
N ASP A 69 -4.92 11.47 -13.44
CA ASP A 69 -4.61 10.59 -14.58
C ASP A 69 -3.16 10.77 -15.03
N ASN A 70 -2.69 12.01 -15.19
CA ASN A 70 -1.28 12.30 -15.48
C ASN A 70 -0.34 11.74 -14.40
N LEU A 71 -0.71 11.84 -13.12
CA LEU A 71 0.07 11.27 -12.03
C LEU A 71 0.11 9.74 -12.12
N LYS A 72 -1.00 9.07 -12.45
CA LYS A 72 -1.04 7.61 -12.68
C LYS A 72 -0.14 7.22 -13.85
N GLU A 73 -0.18 7.94 -14.95
CA GLU A 73 0.64 7.69 -16.15
C GLU A 73 2.14 7.78 -15.87
N VAL A 74 2.58 8.73 -15.05
CA VAL A 74 4.00 8.90 -14.70
C VAL A 74 4.43 7.96 -13.57
N SER A 75 3.56 7.75 -12.58
CA SER A 75 3.89 6.94 -11.40
C SER A 75 4.02 5.46 -11.74
N LYS A 76 3.16 4.93 -12.63
CA LYS A 76 3.18 3.52 -13.05
C LYS A 76 4.56 3.06 -13.56
N PRO A 77 5.18 3.68 -14.59
CA PRO A 77 6.49 3.26 -15.07
C PRO A 77 7.59 3.45 -14.02
N LEU A 78 7.54 4.52 -13.21
CA LEU A 78 8.51 4.75 -12.14
C LEU A 78 8.44 3.66 -11.06
N MET A 79 7.25 3.34 -10.57
CA MET A 79 7.05 2.25 -9.60
C MET A 79 7.53 0.91 -10.14
N LYS A 80 7.22 0.62 -11.41
CA LYS A 80 7.68 -0.61 -12.07
C LYS A 80 9.20 -0.68 -12.13
N VAL A 81 9.87 0.40 -12.54
CA VAL A 81 11.34 0.47 -12.60
C VAL A 81 11.94 0.35 -11.20
N THR A 82 11.41 1.07 -10.22
CA THR A 82 11.90 1.01 -8.84
C THR A 82 11.75 -0.39 -8.25
N LEU A 83 10.58 -1.02 -8.40
CA LEU A 83 10.35 -2.38 -7.90
C LEU A 83 11.21 -3.42 -8.64
N THR A 84 11.44 -3.23 -9.94
CA THR A 84 12.36 -4.05 -10.72
C THR A 84 13.79 -3.91 -10.18
N ASN A 85 14.26 -2.68 -9.97
CA ASN A 85 15.58 -2.42 -9.39
C ASN A 85 15.70 -3.02 -7.99
N LEU A 86 14.70 -2.85 -7.11
CA LEU A 86 14.65 -3.47 -5.79
C LEU A 86 14.74 -5.00 -5.85
N THR A 87 14.08 -5.61 -6.84
CA THR A 87 14.14 -7.06 -7.05
C THR A 87 15.57 -7.51 -7.33
N TYR A 88 16.29 -6.78 -8.18
CA TYR A 88 17.64 -7.19 -8.61
C TYR A 88 18.78 -6.63 -7.74
N SER A 89 18.52 -5.65 -6.86
CA SER A 89 19.55 -4.84 -6.17
C SER A 89 20.34 -5.52 -5.04
N ASN A 90 20.30 -6.84 -4.85
CA ASN A 90 21.09 -7.52 -3.79
C ASN A 90 22.08 -8.56 -4.27
N ARG A 91 22.24 -8.75 -5.58
CA ARG A 91 23.09 -9.84 -6.08
C ARG A 91 24.59 -9.52 -6.03
N TRP A 92 24.96 -8.28 -5.72
CA TRP A 92 26.35 -7.78 -5.73
C TRP A 92 26.70 -6.91 -4.51
N GLY A 93 25.96 -7.05 -3.40
CA GLY A 93 26.02 -6.13 -2.25
C GLY A 93 25.02 -4.98 -2.42
N GLY A 94 24.25 -4.69 -1.38
CA GLY A 94 23.11 -3.78 -1.48
C GLY A 94 22.32 -3.65 -0.19
N MET A 95 21.01 -3.48 -0.36
CA MET A 95 20.03 -3.14 0.67
C MET A 95 19.58 -4.35 1.49
N ASP A 96 19.43 -4.24 2.81
CA ASP A 96 18.94 -5.36 3.62
C ASP A 96 17.52 -5.82 3.19
N PHE A 97 17.19 -7.09 3.42
CA PHE A 97 15.88 -7.63 3.06
C PHE A 97 14.72 -6.89 3.73
N LYS A 98 14.89 -6.45 4.98
CA LYS A 98 13.88 -5.66 5.69
C LYS A 98 13.62 -4.34 4.97
N GLU A 99 14.68 -3.61 4.66
CA GLU A 99 14.60 -2.32 4.00
C GLU A 99 13.98 -2.45 2.60
N LYS A 100 14.31 -3.51 1.85
CA LYS A 100 13.63 -3.82 0.57
C LYS A 100 12.13 -4.01 0.73
N HIS A 101 11.71 -4.72 1.76
CA HIS A 101 10.30 -4.94 2.03
C HIS A 101 9.59 -3.66 2.46
N GLU A 102 10.24 -2.78 3.22
CA GLU A 102 9.72 -1.46 3.55
C GLU A 102 9.46 -0.63 2.28
N TYR A 103 10.43 -0.57 1.36
CA TYR A 103 10.22 0.13 0.08
C TYR A 103 9.17 -0.53 -0.80
N LYS A 104 9.15 -1.86 -0.89
CA LYS A 104 8.10 -2.59 -1.62
C LYS A 104 6.71 -2.26 -1.07
N ASN A 105 6.55 -2.24 0.26
CA ASN A 105 5.29 -1.94 0.92
C ASN A 105 4.87 -0.48 0.71
N ALA A 106 5.82 0.46 0.69
CA ALA A 106 5.56 1.85 0.33
C ALA A 106 5.04 1.97 -1.11
N ILE A 107 5.68 1.29 -2.07
CA ILE A 107 5.21 1.25 -3.47
C ILE A 107 3.81 0.62 -3.54
N GLU A 108 3.54 -0.44 -2.77
CA GLU A 108 2.23 -1.08 -2.71
C GLU A 108 1.15 -0.13 -2.22
N ASN A 109 1.40 0.59 -1.13
CA ASN A 109 0.46 1.56 -0.57
C ASN A 109 0.16 2.70 -1.55
N ILE A 110 1.19 3.26 -2.20
CA ILE A 110 0.99 4.33 -3.17
C ILE A 110 0.22 3.80 -4.40
N SER A 111 0.56 2.59 -4.87
CA SER A 111 -0.14 1.97 -6.01
C SER A 111 -1.61 1.70 -5.72
N LYS A 112 -1.97 1.34 -4.48
CA LYS A 112 -3.35 1.20 -4.03
C LYS A 112 -4.07 2.55 -3.96
N SER A 113 -3.41 3.59 -3.42
CA SER A 113 -4.00 4.94 -3.36
C SER A 113 -4.25 5.56 -4.73
N LEU A 114 -3.45 5.17 -5.73
CA LEU A 114 -3.61 5.59 -7.12
C LEU A 114 -4.46 4.62 -7.94
N GLU A 115 -4.97 3.53 -7.34
CA GLU A 115 -5.77 2.50 -8.03
C GLU A 115 -5.07 1.89 -9.25
N ILE A 116 -3.74 1.71 -9.17
CA ILE A 116 -2.89 1.12 -10.22
C ILE A 116 -2.17 -0.14 -9.73
N ASN A 117 -2.60 -0.74 -8.61
CA ASN A 117 -1.95 -1.92 -8.04
C ASN A 117 -1.99 -3.14 -8.98
N ASP A 118 -3.08 -3.33 -9.72
CA ASP A 118 -3.24 -4.47 -10.64
C ASP A 118 -2.23 -4.43 -11.78
N GLU A 119 -1.84 -3.23 -12.19
CA GLU A 119 -0.84 -2.97 -13.23
C GLU A 119 0.58 -3.36 -12.81
N LEU A 120 0.81 -3.44 -11.50
CA LEU A 120 2.09 -3.83 -10.90
C LEU A 120 2.10 -5.29 -10.43
N LYS A 121 0.98 -6.02 -10.55
CA LYS A 121 0.83 -7.39 -10.05
C LYS A 121 1.97 -8.32 -10.51
N ILE A 122 2.26 -8.33 -11.81
CA ILE A 122 3.34 -9.16 -12.37
C ILE A 122 4.71 -8.77 -11.77
N THR A 123 4.97 -7.48 -11.57
CA THR A 123 6.23 -7.01 -10.99
C THR A 123 6.35 -7.41 -9.52
N TYR A 124 5.25 -7.42 -8.75
CA TYR A 124 5.24 -7.98 -7.39
C TYR A 124 5.47 -9.48 -7.37
N GLU A 125 4.86 -10.26 -8.27
CA GLU A 125 5.10 -11.71 -8.35
C GLU A 125 6.59 -11.99 -8.65
N ILE A 126 7.19 -11.23 -9.56
CA ILE A 126 8.62 -11.32 -9.85
C ILE A 126 9.44 -10.97 -8.60
N PHE A 127 9.13 -9.87 -7.91
CA PHE A 127 9.81 -9.52 -6.65
C PHE A 127 9.76 -10.68 -5.65
N HIS A 128 8.57 -11.25 -5.43
CA HIS A 128 8.39 -12.37 -4.51
C HIS A 128 9.19 -13.59 -4.92
N ARG A 129 9.12 -13.98 -6.20
CA ARG A 129 9.84 -15.16 -6.71
C ARG A 129 11.34 -15.04 -6.49
N TYR A 130 11.93 -13.91 -6.84
CA TYR A 130 13.37 -13.69 -6.68
C TYR A 130 13.76 -13.67 -5.21
N HIS A 131 12.99 -13.01 -4.36
CA HIS A 131 13.26 -12.95 -2.94
C HIS A 131 13.19 -14.33 -2.27
N THR A 132 12.22 -15.17 -2.66
CA THR A 132 12.14 -16.56 -2.20
C THR A 132 13.41 -17.34 -2.56
N TRP A 133 13.93 -17.16 -3.77
CA TRP A 133 15.17 -17.81 -4.20
C TRP A 133 16.41 -17.31 -3.46
N ASP A 134 16.47 -16.01 -3.16
CA ASP A 134 17.56 -15.41 -2.41
C ASP A 134 17.58 -15.95 -0.96
N LEU A 135 16.42 -16.05 -0.29
CA LEU A 135 16.30 -16.65 1.04
C LEU A 135 16.66 -18.14 1.07
N TYR A 136 16.21 -18.91 0.06
CA TYR A 136 16.61 -20.32 -0.05
C TYR A 136 18.12 -20.47 -0.26
N SER A 137 18.72 -19.59 -1.07
CA SER A 137 20.16 -19.59 -1.32
C SER A 137 20.95 -19.20 -0.08
N GLU A 138 20.48 -18.25 0.71
CA GLU A 138 21.07 -17.89 2.00
C GLU A 138 21.07 -19.08 2.96
N PHE A 139 19.97 -19.81 3.07
CA PHE A 139 19.90 -21.04 3.86
C PHE A 139 20.95 -22.07 3.40
N VAL A 140 21.02 -22.37 2.11
CA VAL A 140 21.99 -23.33 1.55
C VAL A 140 23.43 -22.88 1.78
N ASP A 141 23.72 -21.58 1.66
CA ASP A 141 25.07 -21.04 1.88
C ASP A 141 25.48 -21.07 3.36
N VAL A 142 24.57 -20.78 4.29
CA VAL A 142 24.82 -20.91 5.74
C VAL A 142 25.07 -22.38 6.10
N LEU A 143 24.20 -23.28 5.61
CA LEU A 143 24.37 -24.72 5.80
C LEU A 143 25.74 -25.18 5.30
N TYR A 144 26.16 -24.75 4.10
CA TYR A 144 27.46 -25.13 3.57
C TYR A 144 28.62 -24.54 4.37
N LYS A 145 28.56 -23.28 4.79
CA LYS A 145 29.61 -22.64 5.60
C LYS A 145 29.86 -23.37 6.92
N GLU A 146 28.80 -23.89 7.55
CA GLU A 146 28.88 -24.53 8.85
C GLU A 146 29.16 -26.04 8.76
N THR A 147 28.72 -26.73 7.70
CA THR A 147 28.95 -28.18 7.51
C THR A 147 30.19 -28.50 6.67
N ASN A 148 30.63 -27.56 5.82
CA ASN A 148 31.60 -27.77 4.75
C ASN A 148 31.26 -28.97 3.81
N ASN A 149 29.98 -29.34 3.71
CA ASN A 149 29.52 -30.51 2.94
C ASN A 149 29.13 -30.10 1.51
N HIS A 150 30.05 -30.32 0.57
CA HIS A 150 29.84 -30.04 -0.86
C HIS A 150 28.73 -30.89 -1.49
N GLU A 151 28.62 -32.16 -1.10
CA GLU A 151 27.62 -33.08 -1.66
C GLU A 151 26.21 -32.63 -1.28
N LEU A 152 26.01 -32.31 0.00
CA LEU A 152 24.75 -31.80 0.52
C LEU A 152 24.36 -30.47 -0.15
N ARG A 153 25.31 -29.53 -0.29
CA ARG A 153 25.08 -28.29 -1.03
C ARG A 153 24.65 -28.54 -2.48
N ASN A 154 25.28 -29.49 -3.16
CA ASN A 154 24.96 -29.79 -4.56
C ASN A 154 23.57 -30.41 -4.70
N LYS A 155 23.18 -31.33 -3.81
CA LYS A 155 21.83 -31.92 -3.77
C LYS A 155 20.75 -30.87 -3.50
N LEU A 156 20.98 -29.96 -2.55
CA LEU A 156 20.05 -28.85 -2.28
C LEU A 156 19.97 -27.85 -3.43
N ASN A 157 21.04 -27.67 -4.20
CA ASN A 157 21.04 -26.82 -5.39
C ASN A 157 20.40 -27.51 -6.61
N SER A 158 20.45 -28.84 -6.72
CA SER A 158 19.87 -29.55 -7.87
C SER A 158 18.34 -29.54 -7.91
N ILE A 159 17.71 -29.30 -6.76
CA ILE A 159 16.25 -29.12 -6.68
C ILE A 159 15.82 -27.66 -6.91
N LYS A 160 16.77 -26.74 -7.15
CA LYS A 160 16.44 -25.36 -7.53
C LYS A 160 16.04 -25.32 -9.00
N ASP A 161 14.86 -24.78 -9.26
CA ASP A 161 14.44 -24.44 -10.61
C ASP A 161 14.11 -22.96 -10.71
N TYR A 162 15.11 -22.16 -11.09
CA TYR A 162 14.95 -20.71 -11.27
C TYR A 162 13.98 -20.33 -12.40
N SER A 163 13.58 -21.29 -13.25
CA SER A 163 12.67 -21.06 -14.36
C SER A 163 11.19 -21.20 -13.95
N THR A 164 10.91 -21.77 -12.79
CA THR A 164 9.54 -22.02 -12.30
C THR A 164 9.24 -21.32 -10.98
N GLU A 165 7.97 -21.39 -10.56
CA GLU A 165 7.49 -20.98 -9.23
C GLU A 165 7.46 -22.16 -8.25
N ASN A 166 8.11 -23.27 -8.61
CA ASN A 166 8.21 -24.44 -7.76
C ASN A 166 9.44 -24.29 -6.86
N PHE A 167 9.20 -24.03 -5.59
CA PHE A 167 10.25 -23.86 -4.59
C PHE A 167 10.36 -25.11 -3.72
N PRO A 168 11.58 -25.49 -3.28
CA PRO A 168 11.79 -26.60 -2.35
C PRO A 168 10.93 -26.51 -1.09
N ASN A 169 10.06 -27.49 -0.88
CA ASN A 169 9.25 -27.54 0.33
C ASN A 169 10.05 -28.09 1.52
N LYS A 170 9.43 -28.04 2.71
CA LYS A 170 10.07 -28.48 3.94
C LYS A 170 10.46 -29.95 3.87
N GLU A 171 9.57 -30.79 3.35
CA GLU A 171 9.74 -32.24 3.29
C GLU A 171 10.94 -32.61 2.40
N GLU A 172 11.04 -32.03 1.21
CA GLU A 172 12.17 -32.23 0.27
C GLU A 172 13.51 -31.82 0.90
N ILE A 173 13.54 -30.67 1.59
CA ILE A 173 14.76 -30.17 2.23
C ILE A 173 15.19 -31.11 3.37
N ILE A 174 14.26 -31.52 4.23
CA ILE A 174 14.55 -32.39 5.37
C ILE A 174 14.97 -33.79 4.93
N GLU A 175 14.36 -34.35 3.88
CA GLU A 175 14.78 -35.63 3.30
C GLU A 175 16.23 -35.58 2.81
N ILE A 176 16.61 -34.52 2.11
CA ILE A 176 18.00 -34.33 1.66
C ILE A 176 18.95 -34.16 2.85
N ILE A 177 18.58 -33.44 3.90
CA ILE A 177 19.45 -33.27 5.07
C ILE A 177 19.63 -34.59 5.84
N ALA A 178 18.53 -35.32 6.06
CA ALA A 178 18.54 -36.59 6.78
C ALA A 178 19.36 -37.67 6.08
N THR A 179 19.30 -37.73 4.75
CA THR A 179 20.08 -38.69 3.94
C THR A 179 21.58 -38.39 3.90
N ASN A 180 22.02 -37.25 4.41
CA ASN A 180 23.43 -36.85 4.47
C ASN A 180 23.92 -36.65 5.92
N ASP A 181 23.26 -37.29 6.89
CA ASP A 181 23.61 -37.34 8.33
C ASP A 181 24.01 -35.99 8.96
N SER A 182 23.41 -34.91 8.48
CA SER A 182 23.77 -33.54 8.89
C SER A 182 22.83 -33.03 9.98
N VAL A 183 23.41 -32.57 11.09
CA VAL A 183 22.66 -31.95 12.19
C VAL A 183 22.56 -30.45 11.96
N LEU A 184 21.34 -29.91 11.97
CA LEU A 184 21.11 -28.48 11.81
C LEU A 184 21.45 -27.72 13.10
N THR A 185 22.26 -26.67 12.97
CA THR A 185 22.50 -25.70 14.03
C THR A 185 21.30 -24.75 14.16
N THR A 186 21.24 -24.00 15.27
CA THR A 186 20.22 -22.96 15.47
C THR A 186 20.17 -21.97 14.30
N ASN A 187 21.33 -21.51 13.83
CA ASN A 187 21.41 -20.55 12.73
C ASN A 187 20.86 -21.11 11.41
N MET A 188 21.17 -22.38 11.09
CA MET A 188 20.58 -23.03 9.91
C MET A 188 19.06 -23.16 10.01
N VAL A 189 18.55 -23.53 11.20
CA VAL A 189 17.12 -23.66 11.46
C VAL A 189 16.43 -22.30 11.29
N ASP A 190 17.02 -21.22 11.81
CA ASP A 190 16.45 -19.86 11.69
C ASP A 190 16.33 -19.42 10.22
N LYS A 191 17.37 -19.68 9.41
CA LYS A 191 17.32 -19.38 7.96
C LYS A 191 16.32 -20.23 7.21
N LEU A 192 16.23 -21.53 7.53
CA LEU A 192 15.22 -22.41 6.96
C LEU A 192 13.80 -21.96 7.33
N GLN A 193 13.56 -21.60 8.59
CA GLN A 193 12.26 -21.09 9.04
C GLN A 193 11.90 -19.79 8.36
N THR A 194 12.86 -18.86 8.22
CA THR A 194 12.66 -17.59 7.50
C THR A 194 12.22 -17.83 6.07
N TYR A 195 12.93 -18.73 5.36
CA TYR A 195 12.58 -19.14 4.01
C TYR A 195 11.17 -19.75 3.92
N LEU A 196 10.86 -20.74 4.76
CA LEU A 196 9.57 -21.43 4.76
C LEU A 196 8.41 -20.50 5.13
N TYR A 197 8.63 -19.58 6.07
CA TYR A 197 7.66 -18.56 6.44
C TYR A 197 7.41 -17.62 5.26
N TYR A 198 8.45 -17.17 4.58
CA TYR A 198 8.32 -16.30 3.42
C TYR A 198 7.61 -16.99 2.26
N LEU A 199 7.96 -18.24 1.97
CA LEU A 199 7.34 -19.07 0.93
C LEU A 199 5.81 -19.14 1.10
N LYS A 200 5.34 -19.29 2.34
CA LYS A 200 3.92 -19.37 2.66
C LYS A 200 3.22 -18.02 2.67
N ASN A 201 3.85 -16.99 3.22
CA ASN A 201 3.17 -15.75 3.58
C ASN A 201 3.50 -14.56 2.66
N ARG A 202 4.53 -14.66 1.81
CA ARG A 202 5.04 -13.58 0.95
C ARG A 202 5.40 -12.29 1.71
N LYS A 203 5.77 -12.44 2.98
CA LYS A 203 6.22 -11.37 3.89
C LYS A 203 7.32 -11.90 4.79
N LEU A 204 8.21 -11.01 5.22
CA LEU A 204 9.21 -11.34 6.23
C LEU A 204 8.54 -11.61 7.58
N GLN A 205 9.15 -12.48 8.37
CA GLN A 205 8.75 -12.68 9.75
C GLN A 205 9.15 -11.41 10.53
N GLU A 206 8.19 -10.80 11.20
CA GLU A 206 8.51 -9.72 12.15
C GLU A 206 9.33 -10.35 13.27
N SER A 207 10.56 -9.87 13.45
CA SER A 207 11.40 -10.26 14.58
C SER A 207 10.62 -9.96 15.87
N ALA A 208 10.30 -11.01 16.63
CA ALA A 208 9.71 -10.89 17.96
C ALA A 208 10.69 -10.22 18.95
#